data_AF-A0A1F4N548-F1
#
_entry.id   AF-A0A1F4N548-F1
#
_cell.length_a   1.000
_cell.length_b   1.000
_cell.length_c   1.000
_cell.angle_alpha   90.00
_cell.angle_beta   90.00
_cell.angle_gamma   90.00
#
_symmetry.space_group_name_H-M   'P 1'
#
loop_
_entity.id
_entity.type
_entity.pdbx_description
1 polymer ?
#
loop_
_entity_poly.entity_id
_entity_poly.type
_entity_poly.pdbx_seq_one_letter_code
_entity_poly.pdbx_strand_id
1 'polypeptide(L)'
;MKFAFKSIVVAAAFVAAGAANASTVLEAGNLNTFVPTGNGSQEVYFVSGSGALTFSQTLIDALNTGGVEVLAAAPATSNIAGLPGEYTAVGVAAPVSTLTVGAGGLIEQAQSVGGATQVAAFVKGVSYGGTISVTNLRIDMVNKNIYADFVGAGKTGSLATSPIVNVNATNVLAWTFTDIAGPTNITGPGTFDTTLSGLALTTEGFNNLKAGLGLYSIGLIALQGAAADFGTLTSTITVAVPEPSTYALMGLGLVGIGFAARRRAAK
;
A
#
# COMPACT_ATOMS: atom_id res chain seq x y z
N MET A 1 -13.89 77.76 1.85
CA MET A 1 -13.20 76.61 2.46
C MET A 1 -13.21 75.51 1.40
N LYS A 2 -12.15 75.31 0.60
CA LYS A 2 -11.09 74.28 0.74
C LYS A 2 -11.57 72.89 1.21
N PHE A 3 -11.19 71.89 0.41
CA PHE A 3 -11.06 70.42 0.56
C PHE A 3 -11.93 69.65 -0.46
N ALA A 4 -11.54 68.56 -1.12
CA ALA A 4 -10.31 68.04 -1.76
C ALA A 4 -10.70 66.69 -2.42
N PHE A 5 -10.08 66.34 -3.54
CA PHE A 5 -10.22 65.10 -4.33
C PHE A 5 -9.91 63.78 -3.58
N LYS A 6 -10.54 62.63 -3.94
CA LYS A 6 -9.92 61.38 -4.52
C LYS A 6 -10.65 60.03 -4.23
N SER A 7 -10.58 59.14 -5.25
CA SER A 7 -10.50 57.65 -5.28
C SER A 7 -11.68 56.79 -4.78
N ILE A 8 -12.35 56.02 -5.65
CA ILE A 8 -12.04 54.63 -6.09
C ILE A 8 -12.06 53.63 -4.92
N VAL A 9 -12.93 52.60 -4.98
CA VAL A 9 -12.57 51.17 -5.00
C VAL A 9 -13.85 50.33 -5.15
N VAL A 10 -13.80 49.44 -6.14
CA VAL A 10 -14.68 48.30 -6.41
C VAL A 10 -14.66 47.33 -5.23
N ALA A 11 -15.81 46.97 -4.69
CA ALA A 11 -15.96 45.75 -3.90
C ALA A 11 -16.80 44.76 -4.73
N ALA A 12 -16.17 44.19 -5.75
CA ALA A 12 -16.59 42.90 -6.26
C ALA A 12 -16.49 41.93 -5.08
N ALA A 13 -17.62 41.38 -4.66
CA ALA A 13 -17.64 40.25 -3.76
C ALA A 13 -16.86 39.12 -4.45
N PHE A 14 -15.58 39.01 -4.11
CA PHE A 14 -14.76 37.90 -4.53
C PHE A 14 -15.39 36.68 -3.89
N VAL A 15 -16.02 35.87 -4.75
CA VAL A 15 -16.46 34.53 -4.44
C VAL A 15 -15.26 33.83 -3.83
N ALA A 16 -15.24 33.70 -2.51
CA ALA A 16 -14.45 32.69 -1.83
C ALA A 16 -15.11 31.35 -2.19
N ALA A 17 -14.89 30.90 -3.42
CA ALA A 17 -15.01 29.50 -3.78
C ALA A 17 -14.02 28.81 -2.86
N GLY A 18 -14.53 28.17 -1.81
CA GLY A 18 -13.76 27.23 -1.02
C GLY A 18 -13.17 26.24 -2.01
N ALA A 19 -11.87 26.35 -2.26
CA ALA A 19 -11.12 25.30 -2.91
C ALA A 19 -11.20 24.11 -1.96
N ALA A 20 -12.21 23.26 -2.14
CA ALA A 20 -12.19 21.92 -1.62
C ALA A 20 -10.92 21.30 -2.21
N ASN A 21 -9.88 21.15 -1.38
CA ASN A 21 -8.65 20.48 -1.79
C ASN A 21 -9.02 19.02 -2.06
N ALA A 22 -9.26 18.69 -3.33
CA ALA A 22 -9.54 17.34 -3.76
C ALA A 22 -8.26 16.51 -3.61
N SER A 23 -8.40 15.35 -2.97
CA SER A 23 -7.32 14.37 -2.91
C SER A 23 -7.02 13.85 -4.33
N THR A 24 -5.75 13.61 -4.62
CA THR A 24 -5.26 13.19 -5.93
C THR A 24 -4.85 11.73 -5.90
N VAL A 25 -5.35 10.94 -6.86
CA VAL A 25 -4.95 9.53 -6.99
C VAL A 25 -3.78 9.45 -7.98
N LEU A 26 -2.67 8.88 -7.53
CA LEU A 26 -1.48 8.58 -8.30
C LEU A 26 -1.46 7.09 -8.65
N GLU A 27 -1.31 6.79 -9.94
CA GLU A 27 -1.11 5.42 -10.44
C GLU A 27 0.31 5.29 -11.00
N ALA A 28 0.91 4.10 -10.81
CA ALA A 28 2.28 3.87 -11.27
C ALA A 28 2.37 4.04 -12.80
N GLY A 29 3.31 4.88 -13.24
CA GLY A 29 3.53 5.14 -14.67
C GLY A 29 2.62 6.21 -15.30
N ASN A 30 1.73 6.85 -14.54
CA ASN A 30 0.95 7.98 -15.05
C ASN A 30 1.74 9.30 -14.95
N LEU A 31 2.09 9.89 -16.10
CA LEU A 31 3.12 10.92 -16.26
C LEU A 31 2.72 12.33 -15.77
N ASN A 32 1.43 12.63 -15.51
CA ASN A 32 0.95 14.02 -15.39
C ASN A 32 0.10 14.30 -14.14
N THR A 33 0.58 13.96 -12.94
CA THR A 33 -0.18 14.27 -11.70
C THR A 33 0.47 15.42 -10.93
N PHE A 34 -0.30 16.47 -10.67
CA PHE A 34 0.14 17.56 -9.80
C PHE A 34 -0.11 17.18 -8.35
N VAL A 35 0.97 17.08 -7.57
CA VAL A 35 0.86 16.88 -6.12
C VAL A 35 0.87 18.26 -5.45
N PRO A 36 -0.15 18.59 -4.63
CA PRO A 36 -0.15 19.81 -3.86
C PRO A 36 0.92 19.70 -2.77
N THR A 37 2.03 20.42 -2.86
CA THR A 37 3.04 20.48 -1.80
C THR A 37 2.82 21.71 -0.91
N GLY A 38 3.40 21.73 0.29
CA GLY A 38 3.33 22.88 1.21
C GLY A 38 3.84 24.22 0.62
N ASN A 39 4.54 24.17 -0.53
CA ASN A 39 5.07 25.32 -1.25
C ASN A 39 4.39 25.57 -2.62
N GLY A 40 3.21 24.97 -2.88
CA GLY A 40 2.48 25.04 -4.16
C GLY A 40 2.34 23.66 -4.84
N SER A 41 1.72 23.58 -6.02
CA SER A 41 1.60 22.31 -6.76
C SER A 41 2.88 22.00 -7.55
N GLN A 42 3.46 20.82 -7.34
CA GLN A 42 4.58 20.32 -8.15
C GLN A 42 4.13 19.16 -9.01
N GLU A 43 4.59 19.14 -10.26
CA GLU A 43 4.40 18.01 -11.16
C GLU A 43 5.37 16.90 -10.76
N VAL A 44 4.82 15.79 -10.27
CA VAL A 44 5.58 14.59 -9.92
C VAL A 44 4.80 13.38 -10.42
N TYR A 45 5.51 12.36 -10.86
CA TYR A 45 4.88 11.09 -11.25
C TYR A 45 5.34 9.97 -10.34
N PHE A 46 4.41 9.05 -10.05
CA PHE A 46 4.69 7.87 -9.23
C PHE A 46 5.45 6.85 -10.10
N VAL A 47 6.70 6.60 -9.73
CA VAL A 47 7.60 5.70 -10.47
C VAL A 47 7.33 4.26 -10.06
N SER A 48 7.40 4.01 -8.76
CA SER A 48 7.24 2.69 -8.16
C SER A 48 7.03 2.80 -6.66
N GLY A 49 6.45 1.76 -6.08
CA GLY A 49 6.49 1.58 -4.64
C GLY A 49 6.38 0.10 -4.27
N SER A 50 6.77 -0.21 -3.04
CA SER A 50 6.66 -1.55 -2.46
C SER A 50 6.28 -1.45 -0.99
N GLY A 51 5.33 -2.28 -0.56
CA GLY A 51 5.02 -2.52 0.86
C GLY A 51 5.55 -3.89 1.28
N ALA A 52 6.46 -3.93 2.24
CA ALA A 52 7.04 -5.15 2.79
C ALA A 52 6.58 -5.38 4.24
N LEU A 53 5.82 -6.46 4.45
CA LEU A 53 5.41 -6.93 5.77
C LEU A 53 6.48 -7.87 6.31
N THR A 54 7.07 -7.52 7.46
CA THR A 54 7.96 -8.39 8.23
C THR A 54 7.24 -8.89 9.45
N PHE A 55 7.19 -10.21 9.64
CA PHE A 55 6.42 -10.82 10.72
C PHE A 55 7.11 -10.63 12.07
N SER A 56 6.33 -10.44 13.12
CA SER A 56 6.82 -10.44 14.49
C SER A 56 7.34 -11.83 14.90
N GLN A 57 8.19 -11.88 15.92
CA GLN A 57 8.66 -13.16 16.47
C GLN A 57 7.49 -14.01 16.98
N THR A 58 6.49 -13.38 17.61
CA THR A 58 5.30 -14.08 18.12
C THR A 58 4.46 -14.69 17.00
N LEU A 59 4.37 -14.02 15.85
CA LEU A 59 3.72 -14.59 14.66
C LEU A 59 4.55 -15.73 14.06
N ILE A 60 5.88 -15.59 13.99
CA ILE A 60 6.77 -16.66 13.53
C ILE A 60 6.63 -17.90 14.41
N ASP A 61 6.61 -17.75 15.74
CA ASP A 61 6.41 -18.85 16.68
C ASP A 61 5.04 -19.52 16.50
N ALA A 62 4.00 -18.74 16.20
CA ALA A 62 2.68 -19.26 15.88
C ALA A 62 2.66 -20.07 14.57
N LEU A 63 3.32 -19.59 13.52
CA LEU A 63 3.47 -20.31 12.25
C LEU A 63 4.25 -21.61 12.44
N ASN A 64 5.33 -21.56 13.22
CA ASN A 64 6.16 -22.72 13.54
C ASN A 64 5.37 -23.77 14.33
N THR A 65 4.56 -23.33 15.30
CA THR A 65 3.66 -24.22 16.06
C THR A 65 2.66 -24.94 15.14
N GLY A 66 2.17 -24.26 14.10
CA GLY A 66 1.24 -24.84 13.14
C GLY A 66 1.87 -25.57 11.96
N GLY A 67 3.20 -25.50 11.80
CA GLY A 67 3.87 -25.95 10.57
C GLY A 67 3.27 -25.30 9.32
N VAL A 68 2.84 -24.04 9.43
CA VAL A 68 2.15 -23.32 8.36
C VAL A 68 3.16 -22.88 7.32
N GLU A 69 3.00 -23.30 6.07
CA GLU A 69 3.83 -22.84 4.97
C GLU A 69 3.39 -21.46 4.50
N VAL A 70 4.34 -20.55 4.28
CA VAL A 70 4.11 -19.21 3.73
C VAL A 70 4.71 -19.10 2.34
N LEU A 71 3.91 -18.62 1.39
CA LEU A 71 4.27 -18.43 -0.01
C LEU A 71 3.88 -17.02 -0.44
N ALA A 72 4.64 -16.41 -1.35
CA ALA A 72 4.22 -15.16 -1.96
C ALA A 72 3.05 -15.39 -2.93
N ALA A 73 2.02 -14.56 -2.84
CA ALA A 73 0.96 -14.47 -3.84
C ALA A 73 1.36 -13.39 -4.86
N ALA A 74 1.61 -13.82 -6.10
CA ALA A 74 2.07 -12.93 -7.17
C ALA A 74 1.16 -11.69 -7.32
N PRO A 75 1.72 -10.51 -7.65
CA PRO A 75 3.12 -10.22 -7.97
C PRO A 75 4.04 -9.98 -6.75
N ALA A 76 3.62 -10.32 -5.53
CA ALA A 76 4.49 -10.18 -4.37
C ALA A 76 5.68 -11.14 -4.43
N THR A 77 6.74 -10.80 -3.69
CA THR A 77 7.91 -11.64 -3.44
C THR A 77 8.04 -11.92 -1.95
N SER A 78 8.69 -13.03 -1.60
CA SER A 78 8.90 -13.43 -0.21
C SER A 78 10.38 -13.49 0.12
N ASN A 79 10.74 -13.04 1.32
CA ASN A 79 12.05 -13.24 1.92
C ASN A 79 11.86 -14.10 3.18
N ILE A 80 12.02 -15.41 3.04
CA ILE A 80 11.74 -16.40 4.09
C ILE A 80 13.02 -17.16 4.39
N ALA A 81 13.34 -17.30 5.67
CA ALA A 81 14.46 -18.09 6.15
C ALA A 81 13.94 -19.24 7.04
N GLY A 82 14.32 -20.47 6.70
CA GLY A 82 13.87 -21.69 7.37
C GLY A 82 12.77 -22.43 6.59
N LEU A 83 12.34 -23.56 7.14
CA LEU A 83 11.27 -24.40 6.62
C LEU A 83 10.00 -24.21 7.47
N PRO A 84 8.80 -24.60 6.99
CA PRO A 84 7.59 -24.58 7.82
C PRO A 84 7.82 -25.36 9.12
N GLY A 85 7.63 -24.71 10.27
CA GLY A 85 7.94 -25.28 11.59
C GLY A 85 9.25 -24.77 12.22
N GLU A 86 10.14 -24.20 11.42
CA GLU A 86 11.49 -23.79 11.81
C GLU A 86 11.88 -22.42 11.22
N TYR A 87 10.90 -21.55 10.96
CA TYR A 87 11.17 -20.21 10.46
C TYR A 87 11.97 -19.40 11.46
N THR A 88 12.94 -18.66 10.94
CA THR A 88 13.72 -17.66 11.68
C THR A 88 13.48 -16.24 11.16
N ALA A 89 12.95 -16.11 9.94
CA ALA A 89 12.47 -14.85 9.39
C ALA A 89 11.39 -15.13 8.34
N VAL A 90 10.33 -14.32 8.34
CA VAL A 90 9.28 -14.33 7.32
C VAL A 90 8.97 -12.88 6.93
N GLY A 91 9.14 -12.57 5.66
CA GLY A 91 8.78 -11.29 5.08
C GLY A 91 8.17 -11.44 3.69
N VAL A 92 7.22 -10.56 3.37
CA VAL A 92 6.54 -10.55 2.06
C VAL A 92 6.44 -9.12 1.57
N ALA A 93 6.91 -8.86 0.35
CA ALA A 93 6.91 -7.56 -0.29
C ALA A 93 5.99 -7.55 -1.52
N ALA A 94 4.98 -6.68 -1.49
CA ALA A 94 4.04 -6.48 -2.59
C ALA A 94 4.27 -5.11 -3.26
N PRO A 95 4.20 -5.01 -4.59
CA PRO A 95 4.26 -3.71 -5.26
C PRO A 95 3.03 -2.86 -4.91
N VAL A 96 3.27 -1.56 -4.72
CA VAL A 96 2.23 -0.54 -4.56
C VAL A 96 1.74 -0.14 -5.95
N SER A 97 0.44 -0.29 -6.20
CA SER A 97 -0.20 0.06 -7.48
C SER A 97 -0.70 1.51 -7.52
N THR A 98 -1.28 1.97 -6.42
CA THR A 98 -1.87 3.31 -6.33
C THR A 98 -1.60 3.97 -4.99
N LEU A 99 -1.54 5.31 -5.01
CA LEU A 99 -1.47 6.16 -3.84
C LEU A 99 -2.56 7.22 -3.92
N THR A 100 -3.16 7.57 -2.79
CA THR A 100 -4.05 8.73 -2.67
C THR A 100 -3.33 9.78 -1.85
N VAL A 101 -3.17 10.98 -2.43
CA VAL A 101 -2.38 12.07 -1.86
C VAL A 101 -3.24 13.30 -1.69
N GLY A 102 -3.38 13.71 -0.43
CA GLY A 102 -4.14 14.86 0.01
C GLY A 102 -3.37 16.18 -0.04
N ALA A 103 -3.90 17.17 0.66
CA ALA A 103 -3.30 18.50 0.73
C ALA A 103 -1.89 18.46 1.36
N GLY A 104 -0.97 19.26 0.83
CA GLY A 104 0.40 19.34 1.34
C GLY A 104 1.24 18.08 1.11
N GLY A 105 0.81 17.20 0.21
CA GLY A 105 1.53 16.01 -0.24
C GLY A 105 1.34 14.82 0.70
N LEU A 106 0.42 14.93 1.67
CA LEU A 106 0.15 13.87 2.63
C LEU A 106 -0.34 12.61 1.91
N ILE A 107 0.32 11.49 2.13
CA ILE A 107 -0.14 10.19 1.67
C ILE A 107 -1.29 9.78 2.59
N GLU A 108 -2.51 9.78 2.06
CA GLU A 108 -3.72 9.41 2.79
C GLU A 108 -4.02 7.92 2.63
N GLN A 109 -3.65 7.33 1.48
CA GLN A 109 -3.89 5.92 1.20
C GLN A 109 -2.78 5.33 0.32
N ALA A 110 -2.54 4.03 0.48
CA ALA A 110 -1.73 3.23 -0.43
C ALA A 110 -2.41 1.89 -0.71
N GLN A 111 -2.33 1.41 -1.95
CA GLN A 111 -2.84 0.09 -2.35
C GLN A 111 -1.74 -0.75 -2.96
N SER A 112 -1.68 -2.03 -2.57
CA SER A 112 -0.76 -3.02 -3.13
C SER A 112 -1.47 -4.04 -4.01
N VAL A 113 -0.70 -4.80 -4.77
CA VAL A 113 -1.20 -5.95 -5.55
C VAL A 113 -0.42 -7.20 -5.16
N GLY A 114 -1.12 -8.32 -4.95
CA GLY A 114 -0.51 -9.55 -4.43
C GLY A 114 -0.48 -9.56 -2.90
N GLY A 115 0.31 -10.46 -2.32
CA GLY A 115 0.40 -10.62 -0.87
C GLY A 115 0.99 -11.97 -0.47
N ALA A 116 0.37 -12.65 0.50
CA ALA A 116 0.87 -13.92 1.04
C ALA A 116 -0.21 -15.00 1.01
N THR A 117 0.18 -16.22 0.61
CA THR A 117 -0.61 -17.43 0.76
C THR A 117 -0.05 -18.28 1.87
N GLN A 118 -0.91 -18.72 2.78
CA GLN A 118 -0.57 -19.60 3.88
C GLN A 118 -1.25 -20.95 3.68
N VAL A 119 -0.50 -22.03 3.90
CA VAL A 119 -0.98 -23.40 3.77
C VAL A 119 -0.75 -24.13 5.09
N ALA A 120 -1.84 -24.52 5.74
CA ALA A 120 -1.78 -25.34 6.95
C ALA A 120 -2.00 -26.81 6.58
N ALA A 121 -1.10 -27.67 7.07
CA ALA A 121 -1.34 -29.11 7.09
C ALA A 121 -2.21 -29.52 8.29
N PHE A 122 -2.68 -30.77 8.30
CA PHE A 122 -3.29 -31.33 9.49
C PHE A 122 -2.23 -31.50 10.58
N VAL A 123 -2.41 -30.82 11.70
CA VAL A 123 -1.58 -30.95 12.90
C VAL A 123 -2.51 -31.13 14.09
N LYS A 124 -2.43 -32.29 14.75
CA LYS A 124 -3.35 -32.66 15.83
C LYS A 124 -3.36 -31.59 16.92
N GLY A 125 -4.54 -31.05 17.19
CA GLY A 125 -4.73 -30.02 18.23
C GLY A 125 -4.43 -28.59 17.79
N VAL A 126 -3.94 -28.38 16.55
CA VAL A 126 -3.52 -27.06 16.04
C VAL A 126 -4.33 -26.63 14.82
N SER A 127 -4.39 -27.47 13.78
CA SER A 127 -5.14 -27.18 12.55
C SER A 127 -5.70 -28.45 11.94
N TYR A 128 -6.89 -28.35 11.34
CA TYR A 128 -7.49 -29.39 10.51
C TYR A 128 -6.99 -29.39 9.06
N GLY A 129 -6.16 -28.40 8.72
CA GLY A 129 -5.64 -28.14 7.39
C GLY A 129 -6.50 -27.16 6.60
N GLY A 130 -5.85 -26.40 5.73
CA GLY A 130 -6.51 -25.37 4.93
C GLY A 130 -5.54 -24.46 4.21
N THR A 131 -6.08 -23.54 3.41
CA THR A 131 -5.32 -22.51 2.72
C THR A 131 -5.99 -21.16 2.89
N ILE A 132 -5.18 -20.10 2.98
CA ILE A 132 -5.68 -18.72 2.94
C ILE A 132 -4.67 -17.83 2.23
N SER A 133 -5.13 -17.13 1.22
CA SER A 133 -4.42 -16.04 0.57
C SER A 133 -4.93 -14.72 1.13
N VAL A 134 -4.01 -13.90 1.61
CA VAL A 134 -4.25 -12.51 2.00
C VAL A 134 -3.56 -11.62 0.98
N THR A 135 -4.34 -10.88 0.21
CA THR A 135 -3.84 -10.09 -0.92
C THR A 135 -4.43 -8.69 -0.97
N ASN A 136 -3.83 -7.84 -1.80
CA ASN A 136 -4.32 -6.52 -2.18
C ASN A 136 -4.59 -5.62 -0.96
N LEU A 137 -3.51 -5.32 -0.24
CA LEU A 137 -3.60 -4.49 0.95
C LEU A 137 -3.98 -3.06 0.55
N ARG A 138 -4.94 -2.49 1.24
CA ARG A 138 -5.32 -1.08 1.15
C ARG A 138 -5.15 -0.43 2.51
N ILE A 139 -4.14 0.41 2.61
CA ILE A 139 -3.72 1.08 3.83
C ILE A 139 -4.35 2.46 3.83
N ASP A 140 -5.13 2.75 4.87
CA ASP A 140 -5.67 4.07 5.17
C ASP A 140 -4.82 4.70 6.28
N MET A 141 -4.01 5.70 5.89
CA MET A 141 -3.06 6.37 6.78
C MET A 141 -3.75 7.36 7.73
N VAL A 142 -4.98 7.76 7.42
CA VAL A 142 -5.75 8.73 8.23
C VAL A 142 -6.46 8.00 9.36
N ASN A 143 -7.20 6.94 9.05
CA ASN A 143 -7.96 6.16 10.03
C ASN A 143 -7.14 5.03 10.67
N LYS A 144 -5.89 4.83 10.23
CA LYS A 144 -4.96 3.80 10.67
C LYS A 144 -5.48 2.37 10.53
N ASN A 145 -6.10 2.13 9.38
CA ASN A 145 -6.77 0.87 9.04
C ASN A 145 -6.08 0.22 7.84
N ILE A 146 -5.99 -1.11 7.84
CA ILE A 146 -5.49 -1.89 6.72
C ILE A 146 -6.58 -2.86 6.30
N TYR A 147 -7.03 -2.70 5.07
CA TYR A 147 -7.99 -3.59 4.44
C TYR A 147 -7.27 -4.62 3.57
N ALA A 148 -7.84 -5.81 3.44
CA ALA A 148 -7.28 -6.87 2.61
C ALA A 148 -8.37 -7.76 2.01
N ASP A 149 -8.00 -8.46 0.95
CA ASP A 149 -8.79 -9.55 0.39
C ASP A 149 -8.34 -10.88 0.97
N PHE A 150 -9.30 -11.73 1.31
CA PHE A 150 -9.11 -13.07 1.84
C PHE A 150 -9.76 -14.09 0.92
N VAL A 151 -8.96 -15.03 0.40
CA VAL A 151 -9.46 -16.13 -0.43
C VAL A 151 -8.84 -17.44 0.04
N GLY A 152 -9.66 -18.42 0.40
CA GLY A 152 -9.16 -19.66 0.98
C GLY A 152 -10.23 -20.68 1.33
N ALA A 153 -9.79 -21.78 1.91
CA ALA A 153 -10.67 -22.84 2.37
C ALA A 153 -10.01 -23.67 3.48
N GLY A 154 -10.71 -23.84 4.60
CA GLY A 154 -10.22 -24.64 5.73
C GLY A 154 -11.19 -25.74 6.15
N LYS A 155 -10.63 -26.82 6.69
CA LYS A 155 -11.43 -27.94 7.22
C LYS A 155 -11.92 -27.65 8.63
N THR A 156 -13.07 -28.23 8.97
CA THR A 156 -13.68 -28.13 10.32
C THR A 156 -13.46 -29.37 11.19
N GLY A 157 -12.75 -30.37 10.67
CA GLY A 157 -12.47 -31.63 11.37
C GLY A 157 -11.33 -32.41 10.72
N SER A 158 -10.85 -33.45 11.42
CA SER A 158 -9.66 -34.22 11.02
C SER A 158 -9.93 -35.28 9.95
N LEU A 159 -11.19 -35.60 9.68
CA LEU A 159 -11.54 -36.61 8.67
C LEU A 159 -11.43 -36.02 7.27
N ALA A 160 -11.09 -36.85 6.28
CA ALA A 160 -11.04 -36.44 4.88
C ALA A 160 -12.38 -35.90 4.36
N THR A 161 -13.49 -36.37 4.93
CA THR A 161 -14.87 -35.98 4.61
C THR A 161 -15.39 -34.80 5.45
N SER A 162 -14.55 -34.20 6.30
CA SER A 162 -14.98 -33.10 7.16
C SER A 162 -15.42 -31.90 6.32
N PRO A 163 -16.45 -31.15 6.75
CA PRO A 163 -16.90 -29.97 6.03
C PRO A 163 -15.77 -28.95 5.82
N ILE A 164 -15.81 -28.29 4.67
CA ILE A 164 -14.91 -27.21 4.27
C ILE A 164 -15.64 -25.88 4.44
N VAL A 165 -14.99 -24.92 5.08
CA VAL A 165 -15.42 -23.52 5.15
C VAL A 165 -14.63 -22.74 4.12
N ASN A 166 -15.34 -22.19 3.13
CA ASN A 166 -14.74 -21.32 2.13
C ASN A 166 -14.67 -19.88 2.65
N VAL A 167 -13.56 -19.22 2.37
CA VAL A 167 -13.35 -17.80 2.63
C VAL A 167 -13.22 -17.10 1.29
N ASN A 168 -14.09 -16.13 1.03
CA ASN A 168 -14.03 -15.26 -0.13
C ASN A 168 -14.58 -13.90 0.29
N ALA A 169 -13.72 -13.11 0.92
CA ALA A 169 -14.09 -11.82 1.50
C ALA A 169 -13.15 -10.75 0.94
N THR A 170 -13.71 -9.70 0.37
CA THR A 170 -12.94 -8.62 -0.25
C THR A 170 -13.01 -7.35 0.59
N ASN A 171 -11.91 -6.60 0.61
CA ASN A 171 -11.80 -5.32 1.29
C ASN A 171 -12.25 -5.38 2.78
N VAL A 172 -11.83 -6.43 3.46
CA VAL A 172 -12.08 -6.68 4.90
C VAL A 172 -11.14 -5.82 5.72
N LEU A 173 -11.62 -5.20 6.80
CA LEU A 173 -10.74 -4.54 7.77
C LEU A 173 -9.93 -5.61 8.50
N ALA A 174 -8.68 -5.81 8.08
CA ALA A 174 -7.86 -6.93 8.53
C ALA A 174 -6.96 -6.56 9.70
N TRP A 175 -6.32 -5.38 9.64
CA TRP A 175 -5.45 -4.88 10.69
C TRP A 175 -5.70 -3.40 10.99
N THR A 176 -5.26 -2.98 12.16
CA THR A 176 -5.03 -1.58 12.54
C THR A 176 -3.56 -1.39 12.88
N PHE A 177 -3.06 -0.15 12.85
CA PHE A 177 -1.72 0.19 13.34
C PHE A 177 -1.77 1.39 14.27
N THR A 178 -0.79 1.51 15.15
CA THR A 178 -0.73 2.61 16.12
C THR A 178 0.23 3.70 15.69
N ASP A 179 1.37 3.31 15.15
CA ASP A 179 2.51 4.20 14.95
C ASP A 179 2.93 4.26 13.48
N ILE A 180 3.34 5.46 13.08
CA ILE A 180 3.89 5.76 11.76
C ILE A 180 5.23 6.44 11.99
N ALA A 181 6.30 5.86 11.44
CA ALA A 181 7.64 6.44 11.44
C ALA A 181 8.09 6.73 10.02
N GLY A 182 8.87 7.81 9.84
CA GLY A 182 9.33 8.26 8.53
C GLY A 182 8.40 9.29 7.86
N PRO A 183 8.77 9.78 6.67
CA PRO A 183 8.01 10.81 5.95
C PRO A 183 6.67 10.29 5.44
N THR A 184 5.58 10.95 5.84
CA THR A 184 4.22 10.70 5.35
C THR A 184 3.80 11.64 4.22
N ASN A 185 4.67 12.57 3.82
CA ASN A 185 4.36 13.61 2.86
C ASN A 185 5.36 13.59 1.71
N ILE A 186 4.83 13.67 0.48
CA ILE A 186 5.61 13.89 -0.72
C ILE A 186 5.94 15.39 -0.81
N THR A 187 7.18 15.75 -0.52
CA THR A 187 7.66 17.14 -0.55
C THR A 187 8.42 17.48 -1.84
N GLY A 188 8.65 16.50 -2.71
CA GLY A 188 9.41 16.64 -3.96
C GLY A 188 9.78 15.27 -4.55
N PRO A 189 10.58 15.23 -5.63
CA PRO A 189 11.12 13.97 -6.14
C PRO A 189 12.04 13.29 -5.12
N GLY A 190 12.03 11.97 -5.10
CA GLY A 190 12.86 11.17 -4.22
C GLY A 190 12.19 9.87 -3.78
N THR A 191 12.84 9.22 -2.82
CA THR A 191 12.35 7.99 -2.17
C THR A 191 11.90 8.32 -0.76
N PHE A 192 10.73 7.82 -0.40
CA PHE A 192 10.06 8.04 0.89
C PHE A 192 9.82 6.68 1.54
N ASP A 193 10.49 6.45 2.66
CA ASP A 193 10.39 5.21 3.43
C ASP A 193 9.56 5.44 4.69
N THR A 194 8.40 4.80 4.76
CA THR A 194 7.50 4.85 5.93
C THR A 194 7.43 3.48 6.58
N THR A 195 7.47 3.44 7.90
CA THR A 195 7.28 2.21 8.68
C THR A 195 6.01 2.33 9.52
N LEU A 196 5.11 1.37 9.39
CA LEU A 196 3.95 1.19 10.25
C LEU A 196 4.25 0.09 11.27
N SER A 197 3.98 0.37 12.54
CA SER A 197 4.17 -0.57 13.65
C SER A 197 2.97 -0.62 14.59
N GLY A 198 2.98 -1.60 15.49
CA GLY A 198 1.81 -1.92 16.31
C GLY A 198 0.68 -2.49 15.47
N LEU A 199 1.01 -3.34 14.50
CA LEU A 199 0.03 -4.00 13.64
C LEU A 199 -0.79 -4.97 14.47
N ALA A 200 -2.05 -4.65 14.69
CA ALA A 200 -2.99 -5.48 15.44
C ALA A 200 -4.06 -6.03 14.50
N LEU A 201 -4.32 -7.34 14.60
CA LEU A 201 -5.33 -8.03 13.83
C LEU A 201 -6.72 -7.71 14.39
N THR A 202 -7.67 -7.40 13.52
CA THR A 202 -9.05 -7.18 13.94
C THR A 202 -9.79 -8.51 14.15
N THR A 203 -10.98 -8.45 14.74
CA THR A 203 -11.86 -9.62 14.84
C THR A 203 -12.22 -10.21 13.46
N GLU A 204 -12.39 -9.37 12.44
CA GLU A 204 -12.76 -9.81 11.10
C GLU A 204 -11.57 -10.49 10.40
N GLY A 205 -10.37 -9.90 10.48
CA GLY A 205 -9.14 -10.53 9.99
C GLY A 205 -8.85 -11.86 10.68
N PHE A 206 -9.01 -11.91 12.02
CA PHE A 206 -8.85 -13.13 12.81
C PHE A 206 -9.79 -14.24 12.37
N ASN A 207 -11.07 -13.94 12.17
CA ASN A 207 -12.05 -14.95 11.79
C ASN A 207 -11.79 -15.51 10.39
N ASN A 208 -11.35 -14.68 9.44
CA ASN A 208 -10.98 -15.15 8.10
C ASN A 208 -9.73 -16.04 8.11
N LEU A 209 -8.69 -15.65 8.85
CA LEU A 209 -7.49 -16.48 9.01
C LEU A 209 -7.79 -17.82 9.71
N LYS A 210 -8.57 -17.78 10.79
CA LYS A 210 -9.06 -18.97 11.49
C LYS A 210 -9.79 -19.92 10.55
N ALA A 211 -10.73 -19.39 9.77
CA ALA A 211 -11.58 -20.18 8.88
C ALA A 211 -10.75 -20.76 7.72
N GLY A 212 -9.92 -19.96 7.07
CA GLY A 212 -9.11 -20.40 5.94
C GLY A 212 -8.03 -21.41 6.32
N LEU A 213 -7.40 -21.28 7.48
CA LEU A 213 -6.38 -22.21 7.96
C LEU A 213 -6.96 -23.42 8.71
N GLY A 214 -8.28 -23.47 8.92
CA GLY A 214 -8.93 -24.55 9.68
C GLY A 214 -8.39 -24.67 11.12
N LEU A 215 -8.11 -23.54 11.78
CA LEU A 215 -7.45 -23.54 13.09
C LEU A 215 -8.33 -24.12 14.20
N TYR A 216 -7.70 -24.85 15.10
CA TYR A 216 -8.32 -25.49 16.25
C TYR A 216 -7.47 -25.32 17.50
N SER A 217 -8.11 -25.16 18.67
CA SER A 217 -7.49 -25.15 20.01
C SER A 217 -6.15 -24.41 20.09
N ILE A 218 -5.02 -25.12 20.01
CA ILE A 218 -3.67 -24.54 20.16
C ILE A 218 -3.37 -23.53 19.04
N GLY A 219 -3.80 -23.81 17.80
CA GLY A 219 -3.58 -22.88 16.68
C GLY A 219 -4.33 -21.57 16.85
N LEU A 220 -5.51 -21.62 17.50
CA LEU A 220 -6.26 -20.40 17.84
C LEU A 220 -5.55 -19.57 18.91
N ILE A 221 -5.01 -20.23 19.93
CA ILE A 221 -4.26 -19.56 21.00
C ILE A 221 -2.99 -18.94 20.45
N ALA A 222 -2.28 -19.66 19.56
CA ALA A 222 -1.08 -19.16 18.91
C ALA A 222 -1.36 -17.92 18.05
N LEU A 223 -2.38 -17.96 17.19
CA LEU A 223 -2.78 -16.79 16.40
C LEU A 223 -3.27 -15.63 17.28
N GLN A 224 -3.98 -15.94 18.38
CA GLN A 224 -4.44 -14.92 19.32
C GLN A 224 -3.28 -14.24 20.04
N GLY A 225 -2.22 -14.97 20.37
CA GLY A 225 -0.98 -14.41 20.93
C GLY A 225 -0.26 -13.45 19.96
N ALA A 226 -0.33 -13.73 18.66
CA ALA A 226 0.22 -12.86 17.62
C ALA A 226 -0.73 -11.72 17.20
N ALA A 227 -2.00 -11.73 17.63
CA ALA A 227 -3.00 -10.77 17.16
C ALA A 227 -2.73 -9.33 17.58
N ALA A 228 -2.00 -9.11 18.69
CA ALA A 228 -1.66 -7.76 19.17
C ALA A 228 -0.40 -7.17 18.48
N ASP A 229 0.46 -8.03 17.93
CA ASP A 229 1.66 -7.63 17.22
C ASP A 229 1.92 -8.61 16.07
N PHE A 230 1.46 -8.23 14.89
CA PHE A 230 1.65 -8.96 13.64
C PHE A 230 3.03 -8.68 13.00
N GLY A 231 3.76 -7.69 13.51
CA GLY A 231 5.04 -7.24 12.99
C GLY A 231 5.02 -5.80 12.48
N THR A 232 5.79 -5.55 11.41
CA THR A 232 5.98 -4.20 10.85
C THR A 232 5.77 -4.19 9.35
N LEU A 233 5.15 -3.12 8.85
CA LEU A 233 4.97 -2.88 7.42
C LEU A 233 5.83 -1.70 6.99
N THR A 234 6.83 -1.94 6.17
CA THR A 234 7.66 -0.90 5.58
C THR A 234 7.16 -0.59 4.17
N SER A 235 7.01 0.68 3.84
CA SER A 235 6.60 1.16 2.52
C SER A 235 7.69 2.04 1.95
N THR A 236 8.18 1.70 0.78
CA THR A 236 9.12 2.51 0.01
C THR A 236 8.40 3.04 -1.22
N ILE A 237 8.29 4.36 -1.33
CA ILE A 237 7.62 5.05 -2.43
C ILE A 237 8.65 5.91 -3.17
N THR A 238 8.74 5.76 -4.49
CA THR A 238 9.61 6.58 -5.33
C THR A 238 8.79 7.43 -6.29
N VAL A 239 9.06 8.73 -6.26
CA VAL A 239 8.46 9.71 -7.17
C VAL A 239 9.55 10.51 -7.87
N ALA A 240 9.30 10.89 -9.11
CA ALA A 240 10.24 11.64 -9.92
C ALA A 240 9.55 12.80 -10.63
N VAL A 241 10.34 13.74 -11.14
CA VAL A 241 9.86 14.82 -12.00
C VAL A 241 10.01 14.36 -13.46
N PRO A 242 9.00 14.53 -14.33
CA PRO A 242 9.15 14.30 -15.76
C PRO A 242 10.29 15.15 -16.33
N GLU A 243 11.26 14.55 -17.04
CA GLU A 243 12.42 15.29 -17.54
C GLU A 243 12.00 16.46 -18.47
N PRO A 244 12.23 17.73 -18.08
CA PRO A 244 11.83 18.88 -18.90
C PRO A 244 12.60 18.97 -20.22
N SER A 245 13.80 18.39 -20.24
CA SER A 245 14.73 18.48 -21.36
C SER A 245 14.33 17.62 -22.54
N THR A 246 13.70 16.45 -22.38
CA THR A 246 13.44 15.55 -23.51
C THR A 246 12.44 16.15 -24.51
N TYR A 247 11.40 16.82 -24.02
CA TYR A 247 10.46 17.55 -24.87
C TYR A 247 11.06 18.83 -25.46
N ALA A 248 11.85 19.57 -24.69
CA ALA A 248 12.53 20.76 -25.18
C ALA A 248 13.60 20.44 -26.23
N LEU A 249 14.37 19.36 -26.07
CA LEU A 249 15.38 18.89 -27.00
C LEU A 249 14.76 18.27 -28.25
N MET A 250 13.65 17.53 -28.13
CA MET A 250 12.90 17.08 -29.32
C MET A 250 12.29 18.27 -30.07
N GLY A 251 11.72 19.25 -29.36
CA GLY A 251 11.19 20.47 -29.97
C GLY A 251 12.27 21.29 -30.67
N LEU A 252 13.40 21.54 -30.02
CA LEU A 252 14.56 22.21 -30.61
C LEU A 252 15.18 21.42 -31.76
N GLY A 253 15.24 20.10 -31.64
CA GLY A 253 15.70 19.20 -32.70
C GLY A 253 14.83 19.29 -33.94
N LEU A 254 13.50 19.29 -33.79
CA LEU A 254 12.55 19.45 -34.88
C LEU A 254 12.62 20.84 -35.52
N VAL A 255 12.76 21.89 -34.71
CA VAL A 255 12.97 23.26 -35.21
C VAL A 255 14.29 23.34 -36.01
N GLY A 256 15.37 22.77 -35.48
CA GLY A 256 16.66 22.69 -36.15
C GLY A 256 16.60 21.96 -37.50
N ILE A 257 15.90 20.82 -37.55
CA ILE A 257 15.68 20.05 -38.79
C ILE A 257 14.81 20.85 -39.78
N GLY A 258 13.78 21.55 -39.30
CA GLY A 258 12.92 22.41 -40.13
C GLY A 258 13.70 23.56 -40.79
N PHE A 259 14.57 24.24 -40.04
CA PHE A 259 15.45 25.27 -40.59
C PHE A 259 16.46 24.71 -41.61
N ALA A 260 17.04 23.54 -41.33
CA ALA A 260 17.96 22.88 -42.25
C ALA A 260 17.27 22.45 -43.56
N ALA A 261 16.04 21.93 -43.49
CA ALA A 261 15.24 21.55 -44.65
C ALA A 261 14.86 22.77 -45.51
N ARG A 262 14.43 23.88 -44.87
CA ARG A 262 14.13 25.14 -45.58
C ARG A 262 15.35 25.69 -46.32
N ARG A 263 16.55 25.60 -45.73
CA ARG A 263 17.79 26.04 -46.36
C ARG A 263 18.17 25.19 -47.57
N ARG A 264 17.83 23.89 -47.58
CA ARG A 264 18.06 23.00 -48.73
C ARG A 264 17.06 23.24 -49.87
N ALA A 265 15.81 23.55 -49.57
CA ALA A 265 14.80 23.86 -50.58
C ALA A 265 14.96 25.24 -51.23
N ALA A 266 15.69 26.16 -50.59
CA ALA A 266 16.01 27.49 -51.12
C ALA A 266 17.30 27.53 -51.96
N LYS A 267 17.96 26.38 -52.16
CA LYS A 267 19.06 26.19 -53.12
C LYS A 267 18.54 25.39 -54.31
#